data_AF-A0A819N357-F1
#
_entry.id   AF-A0A819N357-F1
#
_cell.length_a   1.000
_cell.length_b   1.000
_cell.length_c   1.000
_cell.angle_alpha   90.00
_cell.angle_beta   90.00
_cell.angle_gamma   90.00
#
_symmetry.space_group_name_H-M   'P 1'
#
loop_
_entity.id
_entity.type
_entity.pdbx_description
1 polymer ?
#
loop_
_entity_poly.entity_id
_entity_poly.type
_entity_poly.pdbx_seq_one_letter_code
_entity_poly.pdbx_strand_id
1 'polypeptide(L)'
;MSTLKEIDSKLQDVLPFKINIDKLEEEFKKKIQKLDTQLLTIASKDELSIRDSDQFRMLYNHLASLVKYAARIGFDSRQFLDTSEEKLFDQVMVLSKEIRSSSSNVQKVAQLLTKMKFLAENLSTFDSKINREIDGILKIYKQTKSPTALMQLTMILEKTDIGARLISEHSALKYVLKEIAGDDIATDILATCYQTFRATYDDTISRILTVFDQKKDNEPDLEALINKTKALVGRVTLKSNTIKWDHSFGDKIPELLAYIFAVWTLKNTQHYNALRGIESARAYLLMLHVVQVLAIFRILGIGYKKHQRNRRSNKPVGDNISDDLVNNLIEIGTGEGKSVVMAVTACVFALIDVDVKCSCYSEILSTRDQNDFASVFRALRVEQCIEYGTFNKLCENLLNERCNVREKVRDMIINNKSVISVVETTAYLRPKVLLIDEVDVLLSDKFYGGTYTPSVYLKDPSIKTLLDAIWHNKTLRNLNSVTATSAYQNCAARFSNWTFLLDEAIKDMIAALQSFQSSTHIIQNDKM
;
A
#
# COMPACT_ATOMS: atom_id res chain seq x y z
N MET A 1 32.57 33.12 48.89
CA MET A 1 32.83 34.52 49.33
C MET A 1 34.28 34.76 49.77
N SER A 2 34.92 33.90 50.57
CA SER A 2 36.32 34.12 51.01
C SER A 2 37.33 34.06 49.86
N THR A 3 37.14 33.15 48.90
CA THR A 3 38.11 32.87 47.82
C THR A 3 38.29 34.03 46.84
N LEU A 4 37.22 34.73 46.46
CA LEU A 4 37.30 35.89 45.55
C LEU A 4 37.89 37.13 46.23
N LYS A 5 37.58 37.34 47.51
CA LYS A 5 38.18 38.42 48.31
C LYS A 5 39.66 38.17 48.60
N GLU A 6 40.05 36.90 48.77
CA GLU A 6 41.44 36.49 48.90
C GLU A 6 42.23 36.65 47.58
N ILE A 7 41.60 36.35 46.44
CA ILE A 7 42.17 36.60 45.11
C ILE A 7 42.28 38.11 44.82
N ASP A 8 41.29 38.93 45.20
CA ASP A 8 41.36 40.40 45.07
C ASP A 8 42.55 40.98 45.82
N SER A 9 42.72 40.57 47.09
CA SER A 9 43.82 41.02 47.94
C SER A 9 45.17 40.67 47.34
N LYS A 10 45.30 39.49 46.70
CA LYS A 10 46.54 39.04 46.04
C LYS A 10 46.77 39.68 44.66
N LEU A 11 45.69 40.03 43.94
CA LEU A 11 45.78 40.68 42.62
C LEU A 11 46.10 42.17 42.72
N GLN A 12 45.69 42.84 43.81
CA GLN A 12 46.04 44.24 44.07
C GLN A 12 47.55 44.46 44.27
N ASP A 13 48.29 43.42 44.67
CA ASP A 13 49.75 43.46 44.81
C ASP A 13 50.49 43.33 43.45
N VAL A 14 49.81 42.92 42.38
CA VAL A 14 50.44 42.55 41.09
C VAL A 14 49.94 43.39 39.90
N LEU A 15 48.72 43.94 39.97
CA LEU A 15 48.12 44.70 38.87
C LEU A 15 48.18 46.22 39.12
N PRO A 16 48.53 47.04 38.11
CA PRO A 16 48.60 48.50 38.23
C PRO A 16 47.24 49.21 38.30
N PHE A 17 46.13 48.47 38.34
CA PHE A 17 44.77 49.01 38.42
C PHE A 17 43.90 48.20 39.39
N LYS A 18 43.03 48.90 40.12
CA LYS A 18 42.15 48.31 41.14
C LYS A 18 40.94 47.64 40.47
N ILE A 19 40.85 46.31 40.57
CA ILE A 19 39.65 45.57 40.14
C ILE A 19 38.58 45.73 41.21
N ASN A 20 37.42 46.29 40.87
CA ASN A 20 36.29 46.41 41.78
C ASN A 20 35.39 45.17 41.64
N ILE A 21 35.66 44.16 42.48
CA ILE A 21 34.91 42.88 42.45
C ILE A 21 33.43 43.09 42.77
N ASP A 22 33.09 44.00 43.70
CA ASP A 22 31.70 44.27 44.06
C ASP A 22 30.91 44.83 42.85
N LYS A 23 31.53 45.72 42.06
CA LYS A 23 30.94 46.24 40.83
C LYS A 23 30.77 45.16 39.77
N LEU A 24 31.75 44.27 39.61
CA LEU A 24 31.67 43.13 38.67
C LEU A 24 30.58 42.13 39.07
N GLU A 25 30.43 41.87 40.37
CA GLU A 25 29.37 41.01 40.91
C GLU A 25 27.98 41.60 40.63
N GLU A 26 27.79 42.90 40.86
CA GLU A 26 26.54 43.59 40.55
C GLU A 26 26.23 43.60 39.05
N GLU A 27 27.22 43.84 38.19
CA GLU A 27 27.04 43.74 36.73
C GLU A 27 26.70 42.30 36.28
N PHE A 28 27.29 41.29 36.91
CA PHE A 28 27.01 39.89 36.64
C PHE A 28 25.58 39.51 37.05
N LYS A 29 25.14 39.89 38.25
CA LYS A 29 23.75 39.70 38.73
C LYS A 29 22.74 40.37 37.80
N LYS A 30 22.99 41.62 37.39
CA LYS A 30 22.13 42.34 36.42
C LYS A 30 22.02 41.64 35.07
N LYS A 31 23.12 41.06 34.58
CA LYS A 31 23.10 40.28 33.32
C LYS A 31 22.29 38.99 33.45
N ILE A 32 22.39 38.29 34.58
CA ILE A 32 21.57 37.10 34.87
C ILE A 32 20.08 37.48 34.89
N GLN A 33 19.72 38.53 35.64
CA GLN A 33 18.32 39.01 35.72
C GLN A 33 17.77 39.44 34.35
N LYS A 34 18.61 40.07 33.51
CA LYS A 34 18.22 40.45 32.15
C LYS A 34 17.92 39.23 31.28
N LEU A 35 18.76 38.19 31.35
CA LEU A 35 18.55 36.94 30.61
C LEU A 35 17.30 36.21 31.09
N ASP A 36 17.08 36.16 32.41
CA ASP A 36 15.88 35.60 33.01
C ASP A 36 14.61 36.33 32.53
N THR A 37 14.60 37.67 32.55
CA THR A 37 13.47 38.47 32.04
C THR A 37 13.17 38.15 30.57
N GLN A 38 14.20 38.01 29.74
CA GLN A 38 14.04 37.66 28.33
C GLN A 38 13.50 36.24 28.16
N LEU A 39 13.99 35.30 28.97
CA LEU A 39 13.57 33.91 28.95
C LEU A 39 12.09 33.78 29.36
N LEU A 40 11.69 34.43 30.46
CA LEU A 40 10.30 34.50 30.94
C LEU A 40 9.36 35.14 29.94
N THR A 41 9.81 36.18 29.23
CA THR A 41 9.03 36.83 28.17
C THR A 41 8.69 35.84 27.05
N ILE A 42 9.62 34.95 26.70
CA ILE A 42 9.37 33.92 25.68
C ILE A 42 8.51 32.79 26.27
N ALA A 43 8.82 32.32 27.48
CA ALA A 43 8.06 31.28 28.18
C ALA A 43 6.59 31.63 28.41
N SER A 44 6.25 32.92 28.43
CA SER A 44 4.90 33.42 28.67
C SER A 44 4.08 33.67 27.40
N LYS A 45 4.62 33.38 26.20
CA LYS A 45 3.88 33.52 24.94
C LYS A 45 2.83 32.40 24.80
N ASP A 46 1.65 32.72 24.31
CA ASP A 46 0.57 31.73 24.11
C ASP A 46 0.95 30.60 23.14
N GLU A 47 1.74 30.93 22.10
CA GLU A 47 2.30 29.96 21.17
C GLU A 47 3.76 30.27 20.88
N LEU A 48 4.59 29.22 20.88
CA LEU A 48 6.01 29.30 20.55
C LEU A 48 6.22 28.96 19.08
N SER A 49 6.80 29.88 18.30
CA SER A 49 7.32 29.57 16.98
C SER A 49 8.64 28.80 17.05
N ILE A 50 9.15 28.32 15.90
CA ILE A 50 10.49 27.73 15.81
C ILE A 50 11.54 28.73 16.30
N ARG A 51 11.43 29.98 15.87
CA ARG A 51 12.34 31.07 16.28
C ARG A 51 12.28 31.33 17.78
N ASP A 52 11.08 31.30 18.37
CA ASP A 52 10.92 31.46 19.81
C ASP A 52 11.52 30.29 20.58
N SER A 53 11.34 29.06 20.09
CA SER A 53 11.89 27.84 20.67
C SER A 53 13.43 27.83 20.63
N ASP A 54 14.01 28.26 19.50
CA ASP A 54 15.46 28.44 19.37
C ASP A 54 16.00 29.48 20.33
N GLN A 55 15.34 30.64 20.40
CA GLN A 55 15.74 31.72 21.28
C GLN A 55 15.60 31.32 22.76
N PHE A 56 14.52 30.63 23.12
CA PHE A 56 14.32 30.06 24.46
C PHE A 56 15.45 29.09 24.80
N ARG A 57 15.74 28.12 23.92
CA ARG A 57 16.79 27.12 24.10
C ARG A 57 18.17 27.78 24.30
N MET A 58 18.50 28.77 23.48
CA MET A 58 19.76 29.52 23.62
C MET A 58 19.85 30.24 24.96
N LEU A 59 18.81 31.02 25.31
CA LEU A 59 18.76 31.78 26.56
C LEU A 59 18.79 30.87 27.79
N TYR A 60 18.04 29.76 27.75
CA TYR A 60 17.99 28.77 28.81
C TYR A 60 19.37 28.12 29.01
N ASN A 61 20.06 27.71 27.94
CA ASN A 61 21.40 27.12 28.04
C ASN A 61 22.45 28.11 28.54
N HIS A 62 22.35 29.38 28.13
CA HIS A 62 23.21 30.44 28.65
C HIS A 62 22.97 30.67 30.15
N LEU A 63 21.70 30.80 30.55
CA LEU A 63 21.33 30.98 31.95
C LEU A 63 21.74 29.77 32.80
N ALA A 64 21.50 28.54 32.32
CA ALA A 64 21.91 27.30 32.99
C ALA A 64 23.42 27.21 33.17
N SER A 65 24.20 27.72 32.21
CA SER A 65 25.65 27.80 32.34
C SER A 65 26.07 28.85 33.37
N LEU A 66 25.44 30.02 33.37
CA LEU A 66 25.74 31.13 34.29
C LEU A 66 25.35 30.82 35.73
N VAL A 67 24.21 30.16 35.96
CA VAL A 67 23.75 29.73 37.30
C VAL A 67 24.77 28.81 37.97
N LYS A 68 25.45 27.94 37.21
CA LYS A 68 26.54 27.08 37.73
C LYS A 68 27.71 27.91 38.29
N TYR A 69 28.03 29.04 37.66
CA TYR A 69 29.10 29.93 38.12
C TYR A 69 28.64 30.87 39.24
N ALA A 70 27.39 31.34 39.19
CA ALA A 70 26.76 32.15 40.22
C ALA A 70 26.75 31.45 41.60
N ALA A 71 26.50 30.14 41.62
CA ALA A 71 26.55 29.35 42.85
C ALA A 71 27.95 29.39 43.52
N ARG A 72 29.04 29.47 42.73
CA ARG A 72 30.42 29.53 43.27
C ARG A 72 30.74 30.86 43.96
N ILE A 73 30.03 31.93 43.60
CA ILE A 73 30.18 33.25 44.21
C ILE A 73 29.17 33.49 45.35
N GLY A 74 28.30 32.52 45.64
CA GLY A 74 27.28 32.62 46.69
C GLY A 74 25.98 33.31 46.25
N PHE A 75 25.77 33.47 44.93
CA PHE A 75 24.52 33.99 44.37
C PHE A 75 23.63 32.82 43.92
N ASP A 76 22.61 32.51 44.71
CA ASP A 76 21.60 31.52 44.30
C ASP A 76 20.65 32.14 43.27
N SER A 77 20.73 31.61 42.05
CA SER A 77 20.00 32.07 40.87
C SER A 77 19.26 30.91 40.19
N ARG A 78 19.16 29.77 40.86
CA ARG A 78 18.50 28.58 40.30
C ARG A 78 17.00 28.79 40.11
N GLN A 79 16.38 29.58 41.00
CA GLN A 79 14.96 29.93 40.94
C GLN A 79 14.54 30.56 39.59
N PHE A 80 15.45 31.24 38.89
CA PHE A 80 15.19 31.82 37.56
C PHE A 80 14.94 30.75 36.49
N LEU A 81 15.71 29.66 36.52
CA LEU A 81 15.49 28.51 35.64
C LEU A 81 14.19 27.81 36.00
N ASP A 82 13.98 27.56 37.29
CA ASP A 82 12.79 26.83 37.77
C ASP A 82 11.50 27.58 37.37
N THR A 83 11.45 28.90 37.52
CA THR A 83 10.28 29.73 37.14
C THR A 83 10.00 29.66 35.63
N SER A 84 11.05 29.69 34.80
CA SER A 84 10.91 29.60 33.35
C SER A 84 10.49 28.20 32.89
N GLU A 85 10.97 27.14 33.54
CA GLU A 85 10.51 25.77 33.31
C GLU A 85 9.05 25.59 33.69
N GLU A 86 8.65 26.07 34.87
CA GLU A 86 7.25 26.03 35.33
C GLU A 86 6.32 26.67 34.31
N LYS A 87 6.68 27.86 33.80
CA LYS A 87 5.88 28.54 32.77
C LYS A 87 5.79 27.77 31.46
N LEU A 88 6.87 27.14 31.02
CA LEU A 88 6.83 26.27 29.84
C LEU A 88 5.90 25.07 30.07
N PHE A 89 5.97 24.44 31.24
CA PHE A 89 5.13 23.29 31.57
C PHE A 89 3.67 23.67 31.81
N ASP A 90 3.37 24.87 32.29
CA ASP A 90 2.01 25.40 32.34
C ASP A 90 1.34 25.32 30.95
N GLN A 91 2.06 25.65 29.88
CA GLN A 91 1.54 25.55 28.51
C GLN A 91 1.25 24.10 28.10
N VAL A 92 2.16 23.18 28.39
CA VAL A 92 2.00 21.74 28.12
C VAL A 92 0.79 21.19 28.88
N MET A 93 0.58 21.64 30.12
CA MET A 93 -0.56 21.25 30.95
C MET A 93 -1.87 21.84 30.45
N VAL A 94 -1.87 23.08 29.94
CA VAL A 94 -3.05 23.68 29.28
C VAL A 94 -3.45 22.86 28.06
N LEU A 95 -2.49 22.50 27.20
CA LEU A 95 -2.73 21.63 26.03
C LEU A 95 -3.27 20.26 26.45
N SER A 96 -2.68 19.64 27.48
CA SER A 96 -3.15 18.36 28.04
C SER A 96 -4.60 18.45 28.52
N LYS A 97 -4.95 19.52 29.25
CA LYS A 97 -6.32 19.74 29.74
C LYS A 97 -7.30 19.95 28.59
N GLU A 98 -6.90 20.69 27.55
CA GLU A 98 -7.73 20.94 26.39
C GLU A 98 -7.98 19.67 25.54
N ILE A 99 -6.97 18.79 25.42
CA ILE A 99 -7.14 17.48 24.77
C ILE A 99 -8.17 16.64 25.54
N ARG A 100 -8.08 16.62 26.87
CA ARG A 100 -9.01 15.86 27.72
C ARG A 100 -10.44 16.38 27.62
N SER A 101 -10.64 17.71 27.60
CA SER A 101 -11.97 18.32 27.44
C SER A 101 -12.53 18.20 26.02
N SER A 102 -11.66 18.20 25.00
CA SER A 102 -12.04 18.10 23.58
C SER A 102 -12.05 16.66 23.07
N SER A 103 -12.08 15.66 23.95
CA SER A 103 -11.83 14.25 23.62
C SER A 103 -12.81 13.63 22.61
N SER A 104 -13.97 14.22 22.38
CA SER A 104 -14.94 13.81 21.34
C SER A 104 -14.60 14.33 19.94
N ASN A 105 -13.75 15.35 19.81
CA ASN A 105 -13.35 15.93 18.53
C ASN A 105 -11.94 15.45 18.14
N VAL A 106 -11.89 14.38 17.34
CA VAL A 106 -10.63 13.73 16.93
C VAL A 106 -9.70 14.69 16.18
N GLN A 107 -10.25 15.58 15.34
CA GLN A 107 -9.47 16.57 14.58
C GLN A 107 -8.76 17.55 15.52
N LYS A 108 -9.48 18.06 16.52
CA LYS A 108 -8.92 18.98 17.52
C LYS A 108 -7.88 18.29 18.40
N VAL A 109 -8.13 17.03 18.79
CA VAL A 109 -7.15 16.22 19.54
C VAL A 109 -5.86 16.04 18.74
N ALA A 110 -5.95 15.71 17.45
CA ALA A 110 -4.77 15.57 16.58
C ALA A 110 -3.96 16.87 16.49
N GLN A 111 -4.63 18.01 16.31
CA GLN A 111 -3.98 19.32 16.26
C GLN A 111 -3.23 19.65 17.55
N LEU A 112 -3.86 19.41 18.71
CA LEU A 112 -3.26 19.70 20.02
C LEU A 112 -2.09 18.76 20.33
N LEU A 113 -2.19 17.47 19.99
CA LEU A 113 -1.08 16.52 20.12
C LEU A 113 0.10 16.92 19.23
N THR A 114 -0.17 17.40 18.02
CA THR A 114 0.86 17.91 17.10
C THR A 114 1.57 19.12 17.69
N LYS A 115 0.83 20.05 18.34
CA LYS A 115 1.44 21.19 19.05
C LYS A 115 2.32 20.75 20.22
N MET A 116 1.89 19.78 21.03
CA MET A 116 2.71 19.24 22.12
C MET A 116 3.99 18.59 21.58
N LYS A 117 3.89 17.82 20.49
CA LYS A 117 5.04 17.18 19.86
C LYS A 117 6.00 18.20 19.24
N PHE A 118 5.47 19.26 18.64
CA PHE A 118 6.28 20.38 18.17
C PHE A 118 7.13 20.97 19.29
N LEU A 119 6.56 21.19 20.49
CA LEU A 119 7.33 21.66 21.65
C LEU A 119 8.42 20.66 22.05
N ALA A 120 8.11 19.36 22.10
CA ALA A 120 9.09 18.33 22.43
C ALA A 120 10.28 18.28 21.45
N GLU A 121 10.03 18.43 20.14
CA GLU A 121 11.07 18.41 19.11
C GLU A 121 11.94 19.67 19.13
N ASN A 122 11.34 20.84 19.35
CA ASN A 122 12.06 22.12 19.30
C ASN A 122 12.71 22.51 20.64
N LEU A 123 12.31 21.87 21.74
CA LEU A 123 12.84 22.09 23.09
C LEU A 123 13.44 20.80 23.65
N SER A 124 14.46 20.28 22.98
CA SER A 124 15.06 18.97 23.25
C SER A 124 15.45 18.70 24.71
N THR A 125 15.81 19.73 25.49
CA THR A 125 16.08 19.58 26.94
C THR A 125 14.87 19.07 27.74
N PHE A 126 13.65 19.26 27.24
CA PHE A 126 12.39 18.95 27.89
C PHE A 126 11.62 17.80 27.23
N ASP A 127 12.15 17.23 26.15
CA ASP A 127 11.51 16.23 25.31
C ASP A 127 10.96 15.04 26.12
N SER A 128 11.74 14.51 27.06
CA SER A 128 11.41 13.34 27.86
C SER A 128 10.25 13.56 28.81
N LYS A 129 10.12 14.78 29.36
CA LYS A 129 8.99 15.17 30.22
C LYS A 129 7.73 15.39 29.37
N ILE A 130 7.85 16.07 28.22
CA ILE A 130 6.72 16.36 27.33
C ILE A 130 6.18 15.06 26.71
N ASN A 131 7.06 14.20 26.19
CA ASN A 131 6.69 12.90 25.61
C ASN A 131 6.01 11.99 26.64
N ARG A 132 6.42 12.05 27.92
CA ARG A 132 5.76 11.31 29.00
C ARG A 132 4.31 11.79 29.23
N GLU A 133 4.06 13.09 29.13
CA GLU A 133 2.69 13.62 29.21
C GLU A 133 1.87 13.20 27.99
N ILE A 134 2.46 13.24 26.78
CA ILE A 134 1.82 12.72 25.56
C ILE A 134 1.44 11.24 25.72
N ASP A 135 2.34 10.39 26.23
CA ASP A 135 2.05 8.99 26.54
C ASP A 135 0.90 8.83 27.54
N GLY A 136 0.88 9.65 28.58
CA GLY A 136 -0.19 9.67 29.58
C GLY A 136 -1.55 10.02 28.97
N ILE A 137 -1.60 11.04 28.13
CA ILE A 137 -2.81 11.45 27.40
C ILE A 137 -3.28 10.34 26.47
N LEU A 138 -2.39 9.79 25.65
CA LEU A 138 -2.73 8.74 24.68
C LEU A 138 -3.20 7.46 25.35
N LYS A 139 -2.62 7.10 26.51
CA LYS A 139 -3.08 5.96 27.32
C LYS A 139 -4.51 6.15 27.81
N ILE A 140 -4.86 7.34 28.31
CA ILE A 140 -6.22 7.65 28.77
C ILE A 140 -7.18 7.72 27.58
N TYR A 141 -6.77 8.34 26.48
CA TYR A 141 -7.57 8.43 25.25
C TYR A 141 -7.92 7.03 24.73
N LYS A 142 -6.94 6.12 24.70
CA LYS A 142 -7.13 4.71 24.33
C LYS A 142 -8.08 3.96 25.27
N GLN A 143 -8.05 4.23 26.57
CA GLN A 143 -8.92 3.56 27.55
C GLN A 143 -10.36 4.07 27.50
N THR A 144 -10.57 5.31 27.07
CA THR A 144 -11.87 5.99 27.15
C THR A 144 -12.62 6.09 25.82
N LYS A 145 -11.95 5.81 24.70
CA LYS A 145 -12.53 5.93 23.36
C LYS A 145 -12.60 4.60 22.63
N SER A 146 -13.49 4.53 21.64
CA SER A 146 -13.61 3.35 20.79
C SER A 146 -12.36 3.16 19.92
N PRO A 147 -12.04 1.92 19.51
CA PRO A 147 -10.93 1.66 18.59
C PRO A 147 -11.01 2.46 17.29
N THR A 148 -12.21 2.70 16.77
CA THR A 148 -12.46 3.54 15.57
C THR A 148 -12.01 4.99 15.76
N ALA A 149 -12.21 5.58 16.94
CA ALA A 149 -11.77 6.95 17.21
C ALA A 149 -10.24 7.05 17.30
N LEU A 150 -9.57 5.99 17.80
CA LEU A 150 -8.11 5.91 17.81
C LEU A 150 -7.55 5.76 16.38
N MET A 151 -8.21 4.99 15.52
CA MET A 151 -7.84 4.84 14.11
C MET A 151 -8.01 6.15 13.33
N GLN A 152 -9.12 6.86 13.55
CA GLN A 152 -9.32 8.19 12.96
C GLN A 152 -8.22 9.17 13.43
N LEU A 153 -7.83 9.09 14.70
CA LEU A 153 -6.76 9.91 15.26
C LEU A 153 -5.43 9.63 14.55
N THR A 154 -5.06 8.36 14.37
CA THR A 154 -3.83 7.99 13.64
C THR A 154 -3.88 8.47 12.19
N MET A 155 -5.00 8.26 11.47
CA MET A 155 -5.15 8.73 10.09
C MET A 155 -5.02 10.24 9.93
N ILE A 156 -5.48 11.03 10.91
CA ILE A 156 -5.35 12.50 10.87
C ILE A 156 -3.90 12.90 11.16
N LEU A 157 -3.24 12.26 12.13
CA LEU A 157 -1.86 12.55 12.51
C LEU A 157 -0.88 12.20 11.38
N GLU A 158 -1.09 11.11 10.65
CA GLU A 158 -0.23 10.71 9.51
C GLU A 158 -0.17 11.74 8.39
N LYS A 159 -1.14 12.66 8.29
CA LYS A 159 -1.15 13.72 7.28
C LYS A 159 -0.08 14.80 7.49
N THR A 160 0.63 14.75 8.62
CA THR A 160 1.65 15.74 8.98
C THR A 160 2.93 15.04 9.46
N ASP A 161 4.09 15.61 9.14
CA ASP A 161 5.39 15.02 9.51
C ASP A 161 5.53 14.80 11.03
N ILE A 162 5.09 15.79 11.81
CA ILE A 162 5.12 15.76 13.28
C ILE A 162 4.17 14.67 13.80
N GLY A 163 3.00 14.51 13.18
CA GLY A 163 2.05 13.47 13.57
C GLY A 163 2.50 12.05 13.21
N ALA A 164 3.18 11.86 12.08
CA ALA A 164 3.78 10.57 11.73
C ALA A 164 4.88 10.14 12.72
N ARG A 165 5.72 11.08 13.19
CA ARG A 165 6.70 10.84 14.26
C ARG A 165 6.04 10.56 15.60
N LEU A 166 4.96 11.26 15.92
CA LEU A 166 4.17 10.97 17.12
C LEU A 166 3.61 9.54 17.10
N ILE A 167 3.19 9.01 15.96
CA ILE A 167 2.74 7.61 15.85
C ILE A 167 3.91 6.63 16.03
N SER A 168 5.07 6.93 15.46
CA SER A 168 6.23 6.04 15.49
C SER A 168 6.90 5.97 16.88
N GLU A 169 6.76 7.01 17.69
CA GLU A 169 7.38 7.08 19.02
C GLU A 169 6.45 6.56 20.13
N HIS A 170 5.14 6.78 20.02
CA HIS A 170 4.21 6.50 21.10
C HIS A 170 3.48 5.15 20.95
N SER A 171 3.82 4.20 21.83
CA SER A 171 3.35 2.80 21.78
C SER A 171 1.82 2.62 21.80
N ALA A 172 1.10 3.58 22.37
CA ALA A 172 -0.37 3.57 22.37
C ALA A 172 -0.96 3.61 20.95
N LEU A 173 -0.26 4.25 20.01
CA LEU A 173 -0.65 4.42 18.59
C LEU A 173 -0.10 3.31 17.70
N LYS A 174 0.85 2.49 18.19
CA LYS A 174 1.35 1.28 17.53
C LYS A 174 0.35 0.13 17.71
N TYR A 175 -0.82 0.23 17.09
CA TYR A 175 -1.97 -0.63 17.43
C TYR A 175 -2.41 -1.62 16.35
N VAL A 176 -1.77 -1.62 15.19
CA VAL A 176 -2.25 -2.38 14.03
C VAL A 176 -2.37 -3.89 14.28
N LEU A 177 -1.46 -4.50 15.04
CA LEU A 177 -1.50 -5.95 15.30
C LEU A 177 -2.62 -6.42 16.23
N LYS A 178 -3.24 -5.52 17.02
CA LYS A 178 -4.31 -5.87 17.97
C LYS A 178 -5.72 -5.71 17.38
N GLU A 179 -5.85 -4.98 16.28
CA GLU A 179 -7.12 -4.73 15.58
C GLU A 179 -7.31 -5.60 14.35
N ILE A 180 -6.29 -6.38 13.96
CA ILE A 180 -6.47 -7.40 12.93
C ILE A 180 -7.41 -8.47 13.51
N ALA A 181 -8.59 -8.59 12.91
CA ALA A 181 -9.57 -9.61 13.18
C ALA A 181 -9.57 -10.65 12.04
N GLY A 182 -10.04 -11.86 12.34
CA GLY A 182 -10.08 -12.97 11.39
C GLY A 182 -9.59 -14.28 11.98
N ASP A 183 -9.59 -15.32 11.14
CA ASP A 183 -9.35 -16.69 11.58
C ASP A 183 -7.86 -16.94 11.91
N ASP A 184 -7.63 -17.65 13.02
CA ASP A 184 -6.34 -18.24 13.39
C ASP A 184 -5.15 -17.27 13.36
N ILE A 185 -5.28 -16.06 13.89
CA ILE A 185 -4.19 -15.06 13.85
C ILE A 185 -3.10 -15.37 14.89
N ALA A 186 -1.88 -15.63 14.42
CA ALA A 186 -0.68 -15.73 15.24
C ALA A 186 0.06 -14.38 15.26
N THR A 187 -0.33 -13.51 16.20
CA THR A 187 0.16 -12.13 16.28
C THR A 187 1.65 -12.02 16.59
N ASP A 188 2.21 -12.99 17.31
CA ASP A 188 3.64 -13.13 17.61
C ASP A 188 4.47 -13.42 16.35
N ILE A 189 3.99 -14.32 15.49
CA ILE A 189 4.62 -14.63 14.21
C ILE A 189 4.56 -13.40 13.30
N LEU A 190 3.38 -12.77 13.17
CA LEU A 190 3.21 -11.56 12.36
C LEU A 190 4.11 -10.41 12.84
N ALA A 191 4.21 -10.20 14.16
CA ALA A 191 5.09 -9.19 14.74
C ALA A 191 6.56 -9.46 14.39
N THR A 192 7.01 -10.70 14.53
CA THR A 192 8.39 -11.12 14.24
C THR A 192 8.72 -10.97 12.75
N CYS A 193 7.83 -11.41 11.87
CA CYS A 193 7.96 -11.22 10.43
C CYS A 193 8.00 -9.73 10.07
N TYR A 194 7.12 -8.91 10.64
CA TYR A 194 7.11 -7.48 10.38
C TYR A 194 8.38 -6.78 10.86
N GLN A 195 8.90 -7.13 12.04
CA GLN A 195 10.17 -6.60 12.54
C GLN A 195 11.34 -6.96 11.61
N THR A 196 11.38 -8.21 11.14
CA THR A 196 12.40 -8.69 10.20
C THR A 196 12.34 -7.91 8.88
N PHE A 197 11.13 -7.78 8.32
CA PHE A 197 10.88 -6.95 7.13
C PHE A 197 11.37 -5.52 7.36
N ARG A 198 10.95 -4.89 8.46
CA ARG A 198 11.23 -3.48 8.77
C ARG A 198 12.72 -3.23 8.90
N ALA A 199 13.42 -4.03 9.70
CA ALA A 199 14.86 -3.90 9.91
C ALA A 199 15.63 -4.06 8.59
N THR A 200 15.25 -5.05 7.76
CA THR A 200 15.88 -5.29 6.46
C THR A 200 15.65 -4.12 5.50
N TYR A 201 14.41 -3.60 5.45
CA TYR A 201 14.06 -2.46 4.61
C TYR A 201 14.82 -1.20 5.02
N ASP A 202 14.82 -0.87 6.32
CA ASP A 202 15.48 0.33 6.84
C ASP A 202 17.01 0.28 6.62
N ASP A 203 17.66 -0.88 6.83
CA ASP A 203 19.08 -1.07 6.52
C ASP A 203 19.35 -0.91 5.03
N THR A 204 18.55 -1.56 4.19
CA THR A 204 18.70 -1.53 2.73
C THR A 204 18.60 -0.10 2.19
N ILE A 205 17.54 0.63 2.56
CA ILE A 205 17.35 2.02 2.15
C ILE A 205 18.45 2.90 2.70
N SER A 206 18.80 2.78 3.99
CA SER A 206 19.85 3.61 4.60
C SER A 206 21.20 3.44 3.91
N ARG A 207 21.59 2.20 3.59
CA ARG A 207 22.84 1.92 2.86
C ARG A 207 22.84 2.54 1.47
N ILE A 208 21.73 2.41 0.74
CA ILE A 208 21.60 2.94 -0.61
C ILE A 208 21.65 4.47 -0.60
N LEU A 209 20.87 5.10 0.29
CA LEU A 209 20.85 6.56 0.43
C LEU A 209 22.21 7.11 0.88
N THR A 210 22.92 6.42 1.77
CA THR A 210 24.27 6.85 2.21
C THR A 210 25.26 6.88 1.05
N VAL A 211 25.25 5.85 0.18
CA VAL A 211 26.10 5.81 -1.01
C VAL A 211 25.69 6.90 -2.01
N PHE A 212 24.39 7.16 -2.12
CA PHE A 212 23.81 8.13 -3.03
C PHE A 212 24.15 9.58 -2.61
N ASP A 213 24.06 9.90 -1.32
CA ASP A 213 24.42 11.21 -0.77
C ASP A 213 25.92 11.50 -0.92
N GLN A 214 26.76 10.47 -0.95
CA GLN A 214 28.22 10.58 -1.13
C GLN A 214 28.64 10.72 -2.60
N LYS A 215 27.86 10.20 -3.56
CA LYS A 215 28.17 10.19 -4.99
C LYS A 215 27.12 11.02 -5.75
N LYS A 216 27.26 12.36 -5.70
CA LYS A 216 26.29 13.36 -6.21
C LYS A 216 25.63 13.09 -7.59
N ASP A 217 26.24 12.29 -8.47
CA ASP A 217 25.82 12.13 -9.87
C ASP A 217 25.45 10.70 -10.34
N ASN A 218 25.48 9.67 -9.47
CA ASN A 218 25.14 8.31 -9.93
C ASN A 218 23.76 7.88 -9.44
N GLU A 219 22.91 7.38 -10.33
CA GLU A 219 21.67 6.66 -9.98
C GLU A 219 21.97 5.54 -8.95
N PRO A 220 21.00 5.23 -8.05
CA PRO A 220 21.18 4.13 -7.09
C PRO A 220 21.49 2.85 -7.87
N ASP A 221 22.43 2.03 -7.37
CA ASP A 221 22.73 0.72 -7.96
C ASP A 221 21.55 -0.24 -7.72
N LEU A 222 20.52 -0.03 -8.53
CA LEU A 222 19.28 -0.80 -8.51
C LEU A 222 19.54 -2.23 -8.97
N GLU A 223 20.54 -2.47 -9.81
CA GLU A 223 20.92 -3.80 -10.28
C GLU A 223 21.45 -4.66 -9.13
N ALA A 224 22.27 -4.11 -8.23
CA ALA A 224 22.69 -4.85 -7.03
C ALA A 224 21.50 -5.26 -6.15
N LEU A 225 20.49 -4.38 -6.03
CA LEU A 225 19.26 -4.68 -5.30
C LEU A 225 18.44 -5.78 -5.99
N ILE A 226 18.20 -5.64 -7.30
CA ILE A 226 17.48 -6.64 -8.12
C ILE A 226 18.15 -8.01 -8.06
N ASN A 227 19.49 -8.05 -8.14
CA ASN A 227 20.26 -9.29 -8.09
C ASN A 227 20.12 -9.97 -6.72
N LYS A 228 20.12 -9.21 -5.62
CA LYS A 228 19.84 -9.75 -4.28
C LYS A 228 18.41 -10.28 -4.18
N THR A 229 17.41 -9.54 -4.67
CA THR A 229 16.02 -9.98 -4.72
C THR A 229 15.90 -11.34 -5.41
N LYS A 230 16.54 -11.50 -6.58
CA LYS A 230 16.53 -12.75 -7.34
C LYS A 230 17.31 -13.88 -6.66
N ALA A 231 18.44 -13.57 -6.01
CA ALA A 231 19.25 -14.55 -5.29
C ALA A 231 18.49 -15.17 -4.10
N LEU A 232 17.66 -14.39 -3.40
CA LEU A 232 16.80 -14.91 -2.33
C LEU A 232 15.79 -15.95 -2.83
N VAL A 233 15.35 -15.78 -4.07
CA VAL A 233 14.35 -16.61 -4.73
C VAL A 233 14.98 -17.84 -5.41
N GLY A 234 16.24 -17.74 -5.85
CA GLY A 234 16.98 -18.74 -6.64
C GLY A 234 17.23 -20.12 -6.00
N ARG A 235 16.50 -20.49 -4.94
CA ARG A 235 16.53 -21.82 -4.30
C ARG A 235 15.16 -22.52 -4.24
N VAL A 236 14.11 -21.91 -4.80
CA VAL A 236 12.77 -22.51 -4.89
C VAL A 236 12.68 -23.24 -6.24
N THR A 237 13.24 -24.45 -6.33
CA THR A 237 13.10 -25.29 -7.52
C THR A 237 11.62 -25.64 -7.75
N LEU A 238 11.06 -25.16 -8.87
CA LEU A 238 9.83 -25.74 -9.44
C LEU A 238 10.17 -27.13 -9.98
N LYS A 239 9.72 -28.18 -9.30
CA LYS A 239 9.63 -29.51 -9.89
C LYS A 239 8.19 -29.67 -10.36
N SER A 240 7.97 -29.80 -11.66
CA SER A 240 6.70 -30.22 -12.27
C SER A 240 5.45 -29.45 -11.79
N ASN A 241 5.05 -28.37 -12.48
CA ASN A 241 3.76 -27.64 -12.33
C ASN A 241 3.27 -27.31 -10.90
N THR A 242 4.09 -27.51 -9.88
CA THR A 242 3.72 -27.40 -8.47
C THR A 242 4.58 -26.33 -7.81
N ILE A 243 3.93 -25.46 -7.04
CA ILE A 243 4.61 -24.43 -6.26
C ILE A 243 5.06 -25.09 -4.96
N LYS A 244 6.38 -25.13 -4.72
CA LYS A 244 6.91 -25.57 -3.42
C LYS A 244 6.81 -24.42 -2.42
N TRP A 245 5.65 -24.28 -1.80
CA TRP A 245 5.41 -23.30 -0.74
C TRP A 245 5.58 -23.98 0.61
N ASP A 246 6.80 -23.98 1.14
CA ASP A 246 7.13 -24.58 2.44
C ASP A 246 7.56 -23.52 3.45
N HIS A 247 7.67 -23.90 4.72
CA HIS A 247 8.16 -23.01 5.78
C HIS A 247 9.51 -22.34 5.44
N SER A 248 10.41 -23.03 4.74
CA SER A 248 11.73 -22.47 4.39
C SER A 248 11.65 -21.33 3.38
N PHE A 249 10.63 -21.33 2.53
CA PHE A 249 10.30 -20.19 1.68
C PHE A 249 9.55 -19.12 2.46
N GLY A 250 8.57 -19.52 3.27
CA GLY A 250 7.80 -18.62 4.14
C GLY A 250 8.68 -17.73 5.02
N ASP A 251 9.73 -18.29 5.61
CA ASP A 251 10.69 -17.57 6.47
C ASP A 251 11.48 -16.49 5.72
N LYS A 252 11.61 -16.59 4.40
CA LYS A 252 12.32 -15.61 3.55
C LYS A 252 11.43 -14.50 3.03
N ILE A 253 10.11 -14.66 3.11
CA ILE A 253 9.16 -13.67 2.58
C ILE A 253 9.36 -12.28 3.20
N PRO A 254 9.57 -12.11 4.53
CA PRO A 254 9.81 -10.78 5.10
C PRO A 254 11.02 -10.06 4.48
N GLU A 255 12.10 -10.80 4.25
CA GLU A 255 13.31 -10.26 3.60
C GLU A 255 13.03 -9.94 2.14
N LEU A 256 12.40 -10.86 1.40
CA LEU A 256 12.03 -10.67 -0.01
C LEU A 256 11.14 -9.44 -0.21
N LEU A 257 10.14 -9.26 0.64
CA LEU A 257 9.28 -8.07 0.64
C LEU A 257 10.10 -6.79 0.85
N ALA A 258 11.04 -6.79 1.80
CA ALA A 258 11.91 -5.63 2.03
C ALA A 258 12.65 -5.20 0.76
N TYR A 259 13.18 -6.16 0.00
CA TYR A 259 13.85 -5.88 -1.26
C TYR A 259 12.91 -5.38 -2.37
N ILE A 260 11.74 -6.01 -2.54
CA ILE A 260 10.73 -5.55 -3.52
C ILE A 260 10.29 -4.11 -3.18
N PHE A 261 10.07 -3.82 -1.91
CA PHE A 261 9.69 -2.49 -1.47
C PHE A 261 10.80 -1.47 -1.61
N ALA A 262 12.05 -1.84 -1.35
CA ALA A 262 13.17 -0.96 -1.64
C ALA A 262 13.22 -0.61 -3.14
N VAL A 263 12.97 -1.56 -4.04
CA VAL A 263 12.86 -1.28 -5.49
C VAL A 263 11.71 -0.30 -5.77
N TRP A 264 10.53 -0.52 -5.19
CA TRP A 264 9.38 0.36 -5.37
C TRP A 264 9.63 1.78 -4.85
N THR A 265 10.16 1.91 -3.63
CA THR A 265 10.55 3.19 -3.03
C THR A 265 11.51 3.92 -3.95
N LEU A 266 12.58 3.25 -4.42
CA LEU A 266 13.61 3.84 -5.27
C LEU A 266 13.11 4.24 -6.65
N LYS A 267 12.13 3.52 -7.22
CA LYS A 267 11.49 3.90 -8.48
C LYS A 267 10.57 5.12 -8.36
N ASN A 268 10.17 5.48 -7.13
CA ASN A 268 9.24 6.58 -6.87
C ASN A 268 9.88 7.74 -6.08
N THR A 269 11.21 7.90 -6.13
CA THR A 269 11.95 8.96 -5.40
C THR A 269 11.94 10.32 -6.08
N GLN A 270 11.04 10.59 -7.03
CA GLN A 270 11.07 11.84 -7.81
C GLN A 270 11.01 13.08 -6.89
N HIS A 271 10.15 13.03 -5.87
CA HIS A 271 10.03 14.10 -4.86
C HIS A 271 11.21 14.14 -3.89
N TYR A 272 11.75 12.99 -3.47
CA TYR A 272 12.98 12.91 -2.68
C TYR A 272 14.16 13.56 -3.41
N ASN A 273 14.33 13.25 -4.69
CA ASN A 273 15.41 13.77 -5.53
C ASN A 273 15.33 15.29 -5.72
N ALA A 274 14.12 15.85 -5.75
CA ALA A 274 13.91 17.29 -5.86
C ALA A 274 14.28 18.07 -4.58
N LEU A 275 14.33 17.39 -3.43
CA LEU A 275 14.52 18.00 -2.11
C LEU A 275 15.85 17.61 -1.44
N ARG A 276 16.83 17.17 -2.23
CA ARG A 276 18.15 16.73 -1.75
C ARG A 276 18.82 17.77 -0.83
N GLY A 277 19.44 17.29 0.24
CA GLY A 277 20.19 18.12 1.20
C GLY A 277 19.34 18.77 2.30
N ILE A 278 18.02 18.55 2.29
CA ILE A 278 17.10 18.97 3.36
C ILE A 278 16.87 17.77 4.30
N GLU A 279 16.94 18.01 5.61
CA GLU A 279 16.81 16.98 6.66
C GLU A 279 15.49 16.19 6.58
N SER A 280 14.44 16.80 6.00
CA SER A 280 13.12 16.20 5.77
C SER A 280 12.98 15.41 4.47
N ALA A 281 13.99 15.36 3.59
CA ALA A 281 13.88 14.71 2.27
C ALA A 281 13.41 13.24 2.38
N ARG A 282 13.85 12.52 3.42
CA ARG A 282 13.46 11.11 3.67
C ARG A 282 11.95 10.91 3.88
N ALA A 283 11.21 11.94 4.27
CA ALA A 283 9.74 11.87 4.43
C ALA A 283 9.01 11.68 3.08
N TYR A 284 9.66 11.98 1.96
CA TYR A 284 9.11 11.83 0.61
C TYR A 284 9.36 10.45 0.00
N LEU A 285 9.97 9.53 0.74
CA LEU A 285 10.13 8.15 0.31
C LEU A 285 8.81 7.40 0.51
N LEU A 286 8.25 6.88 -0.57
CA LEU A 286 7.07 6.02 -0.48
C LEU A 286 7.43 4.73 0.25
N MET A 287 6.71 4.47 1.34
CA MET A 287 6.88 3.32 2.21
C MET A 287 5.51 2.71 2.49
N LEU A 288 5.44 1.38 2.57
CA LEU A 288 4.16 0.75 2.88
C LEU A 288 3.77 0.96 4.33
N HIS A 289 2.46 1.15 4.50
CA HIS A 289 1.85 1.10 5.81
C HIS A 289 1.90 -0.32 6.37
N VAL A 290 2.03 -0.44 7.69
CA VAL A 290 2.13 -1.75 8.38
C VAL A 290 0.95 -2.67 8.04
N VAL A 291 -0.27 -2.14 7.90
CA VAL A 291 -1.46 -2.93 7.53
C VAL A 291 -1.27 -3.61 6.17
N GLN A 292 -0.70 -2.91 5.20
CA GLN A 292 -0.51 -3.45 3.85
C GLN A 292 0.51 -4.60 3.86
N VAL A 293 1.60 -4.47 4.63
CA VAL A 293 2.60 -5.53 4.79
C VAL A 293 1.98 -6.76 5.46
N LEU A 294 1.21 -6.55 6.52
CA LEU A 294 0.53 -7.64 7.22
C LEU A 294 -0.53 -8.32 6.35
N ALA A 295 -1.25 -7.55 5.50
CA ALA A 295 -2.16 -8.11 4.52
C ALA A 295 -1.42 -9.00 3.51
N ILE A 296 -0.27 -8.58 2.99
CA ILE A 296 0.55 -9.40 2.09
C ILE A 296 0.99 -10.69 2.78
N PHE A 297 1.50 -10.62 4.02
CA PHE A 297 1.84 -11.81 4.80
C PHE A 297 0.68 -12.79 4.90
N ARG A 298 -0.52 -12.28 5.20
CA ARG A 298 -1.71 -13.09 5.36
C ARG A 298 -2.20 -13.70 4.04
N ILE A 299 -2.09 -12.99 2.90
CA ILE A 299 -2.37 -13.55 1.56
C ILE A 299 -1.40 -14.70 1.26
N LEU A 300 -0.15 -14.53 1.65
CA LEU A 300 0.95 -15.46 1.43
C LEU A 300 0.99 -16.63 2.46
N GLY A 301 -0.04 -16.78 3.31
CA GLY A 301 -0.13 -17.89 4.25
C GLY A 301 0.71 -17.74 5.54
N ILE A 302 1.23 -16.55 5.83
CA ILE A 302 2.04 -16.28 7.02
C ILE A 302 1.17 -15.79 8.18
N GLY A 303 1.54 -16.18 9.40
CA GLY A 303 0.90 -15.67 10.61
C GLY A 303 -0.41 -16.37 10.96
N TYR A 304 -0.61 -17.59 10.48
CA TYR A 304 -1.68 -18.47 10.93
C TYR A 304 -1.20 -19.30 12.14
N LYS A 305 -2.06 -19.48 13.14
CA LYS A 305 -1.81 -20.45 14.22
C LYS A 305 -1.68 -21.82 13.58
N LYS A 306 -0.61 -22.56 13.91
CA LYS A 306 -0.41 -23.91 13.40
C LYS A 306 -1.62 -24.77 13.79
N HIS A 307 -2.52 -25.04 12.84
CA HIS A 307 -3.41 -26.17 12.98
C HIS A 307 -2.55 -27.42 12.96
N GLN A 308 -2.65 -28.24 13.99
CA GLN A 308 -2.35 -29.66 13.85
C GLN A 308 -3.38 -30.22 12.84
N ARG A 309 -3.16 -29.98 11.54
CA ARG A 309 -3.96 -30.60 10.49
C ARG A 309 -3.73 -32.10 10.62
N ASN A 310 -4.74 -32.79 11.12
CA ASN A 310 -4.84 -34.24 11.08
C ASN A 310 -4.46 -34.67 9.65
N ARG A 311 -3.40 -35.48 9.54
CA ARG A 311 -2.90 -36.12 8.30
C ARG A 311 -3.91 -37.12 7.68
N ARG A 312 -5.22 -36.88 7.80
CA ARG A 312 -6.31 -37.81 7.44
C ARG A 312 -7.45 -37.15 6.66
N SER A 313 -7.22 -36.09 5.90
CA SER A 313 -8.14 -35.79 4.80
C SER A 313 -7.70 -36.61 3.58
N ASN A 314 -8.48 -37.65 3.25
CA ASN A 314 -8.49 -38.26 1.93
C ASN A 314 -8.84 -37.17 0.90
N LYS A 315 -7.83 -36.50 0.36
CA LYS A 315 -8.02 -35.53 -0.72
C LYS A 315 -7.96 -36.23 -2.07
N PRO A 316 -8.79 -35.84 -3.04
CA PRO A 316 -8.72 -36.37 -4.39
C PRO A 316 -7.34 -36.06 -4.99
N VAL A 317 -6.80 -37.03 -5.72
CA VAL A 317 -5.57 -36.89 -6.51
C VAL A 317 -5.83 -35.82 -7.58
N GLY A 318 -5.33 -34.61 -7.38
CA GLY A 318 -5.51 -33.49 -8.33
C GLY A 318 -5.04 -32.10 -7.87
N ASP A 319 -4.86 -31.85 -6.57
CA ASP A 319 -4.43 -30.52 -6.08
C ASP A 319 -2.90 -30.36 -6.08
N ASN A 320 -2.39 -29.45 -6.91
CA ASN A 320 -0.96 -29.18 -7.17
C ASN A 320 -0.32 -28.10 -6.27
N ILE A 321 -0.89 -27.85 -5.08
CA ILE A 321 -0.39 -26.84 -4.13
C ILE A 321 -0.01 -27.55 -2.83
N SER A 322 1.21 -27.32 -2.32
CA SER A 322 1.65 -27.88 -1.03
C SER A 322 0.73 -27.47 0.12
N ASP A 323 0.64 -28.30 1.15
CA ASP A 323 -0.28 -28.18 2.31
C ASP A 323 -0.31 -26.81 3.04
N ASP A 324 0.63 -25.90 2.73
CA ASP A 324 0.84 -24.62 3.43
C ASP A 324 0.31 -23.36 2.69
N LEU A 325 0.16 -23.35 1.36
CA LEU A 325 -0.44 -22.20 0.65
C LEU A 325 -1.93 -22.45 0.42
N VAL A 326 -2.77 -21.76 1.20
CA VAL A 326 -4.23 -21.83 1.09
C VAL A 326 -4.78 -20.57 0.44
N ASN A 327 -5.97 -20.66 -0.15
CA ASN A 327 -6.69 -19.48 -0.62
C ASN A 327 -7.07 -18.62 0.59
N ASN A 328 -6.66 -17.36 0.56
CA ASN A 328 -6.87 -16.41 1.64
C ASN A 328 -7.73 -15.25 1.15
N LEU A 329 -8.62 -14.77 2.02
CA LEU A 329 -9.44 -13.58 1.80
C LEU A 329 -9.05 -12.52 2.83
N ILE A 330 -8.81 -11.29 2.37
CA ILE A 330 -8.51 -10.16 3.25
C ILE A 330 -9.37 -8.98 2.88
N GLU A 331 -10.03 -8.40 3.88
CA GLU A 331 -10.73 -7.15 3.75
C GLU A 331 -9.76 -5.98 4.00
N ILE A 332 -9.65 -5.09 3.02
CA ILE A 332 -8.86 -3.88 3.10
C ILE A 332 -9.78 -2.72 2.71
N GLY A 333 -9.90 -1.73 3.59
CA GLY A 333 -10.75 -0.56 3.38
C GLY A 333 -10.39 0.24 2.12
N THR A 334 -11.36 0.96 1.58
CA THR A 334 -11.14 1.86 0.44
C THR A 334 -10.14 2.96 0.81
N GLY A 335 -9.13 3.17 -0.04
CA GLY A 335 -8.07 4.16 0.21
C GLY A 335 -6.87 3.65 1.00
N GLU A 336 -6.95 2.44 1.59
CA GLU A 336 -5.87 1.84 2.38
C GLU A 336 -4.76 1.21 1.52
N GLY A 337 -4.83 1.34 0.18
CA GLY A 337 -3.79 0.92 -0.75
C GLY A 337 -3.85 -0.54 -1.20
N LYS A 338 -5.04 -1.07 -1.49
CA LYS A 338 -5.27 -2.41 -2.09
C LYS A 338 -4.38 -2.71 -3.30
N SER A 339 -4.27 -1.76 -4.22
CA SER A 339 -3.45 -1.89 -5.44
C SER A 339 -1.99 -2.21 -5.13
N VAL A 340 -1.43 -1.61 -4.08
CA VAL A 340 -0.04 -1.87 -3.64
C VAL A 340 0.10 -3.30 -3.13
N VAL A 341 -0.85 -3.75 -2.30
CA VAL A 341 -0.88 -5.11 -1.76
C VAL A 341 -0.92 -6.15 -2.88
N MET A 342 -1.78 -5.94 -3.88
CA MET A 342 -1.89 -6.83 -5.04
C MET A 342 -0.62 -6.85 -5.88
N ALA A 343 -0.08 -5.68 -6.26
CA ALA A 343 1.09 -5.59 -7.12
C ALA A 343 2.33 -6.23 -6.49
N VAL A 344 2.53 -6.05 -5.18
CA VAL A 344 3.67 -6.63 -4.49
C VAL A 344 3.50 -8.13 -4.28
N THR A 345 2.29 -8.58 -3.95
CA THR A 345 1.98 -10.02 -3.91
C THR A 345 2.24 -10.67 -5.27
N ALA A 346 1.86 -9.99 -6.37
CA ALA A 346 2.13 -10.44 -7.73
C ALA A 346 3.64 -10.54 -7.99
N CYS A 347 4.45 -9.58 -7.52
CA CYS A 347 5.91 -9.66 -7.65
C CYS A 347 6.49 -10.88 -6.93
N VAL A 348 6.01 -11.22 -5.73
CA VAL A 348 6.49 -12.40 -4.98
C VAL A 348 6.25 -13.68 -5.76
N PHE A 349 5.03 -13.89 -6.28
CA PHE A 349 4.71 -15.06 -7.09
C PHE A 349 5.47 -15.07 -8.42
N ALA A 350 5.52 -13.94 -9.13
CA ALA A 350 6.18 -13.87 -10.43
C ALA A 350 7.70 -14.10 -10.35
N LEU A 351 8.34 -13.71 -9.24
CA LEU A 351 9.76 -13.97 -9.00
C LEU A 351 10.07 -15.47 -8.86
N ILE A 352 9.12 -16.29 -8.41
CA ILE A 352 9.25 -17.77 -8.35
C ILE A 352 8.73 -18.45 -9.64
N ASP A 353 8.68 -17.73 -10.76
CA ASP A 353 8.26 -18.22 -12.09
C ASP A 353 6.81 -18.74 -12.13
N VAL A 354 5.91 -18.10 -11.38
CA VAL A 354 4.46 -18.33 -11.39
C VAL A 354 3.78 -17.25 -12.24
N ASP A 355 2.85 -17.64 -13.10
CA ASP A 355 2.03 -16.69 -13.85
C ASP A 355 0.92 -16.15 -12.93
N VAL A 356 0.89 -14.84 -12.73
CA VAL A 356 -0.06 -14.15 -11.87
C VAL A 356 -1.10 -13.47 -12.73
N LYS A 357 -2.38 -13.75 -12.46
CA LYS A 357 -3.52 -13.03 -13.02
C LYS A 357 -4.09 -12.13 -11.93
N CYS A 358 -4.10 -10.83 -12.15
CA CYS A 358 -4.69 -9.85 -11.26
C CYS A 358 -6.03 -9.41 -11.83
N SER A 359 -7.14 -9.88 -11.25
CA SER A 359 -8.48 -9.53 -11.72
C SER A 359 -9.05 -8.35 -10.97
N CYS A 360 -9.58 -7.38 -11.70
CA CYS A 360 -10.42 -6.30 -11.19
C CYS A 360 -11.78 -6.32 -11.88
N TYR A 361 -12.77 -5.59 -11.38
CA TYR A 361 -14.03 -5.44 -12.10
C TYR A 361 -13.90 -4.57 -13.37
N SER A 362 -13.15 -3.47 -13.26
CA SER A 362 -13.05 -2.45 -14.31
C SER A 362 -11.75 -2.53 -15.09
N GLU A 363 -11.84 -2.45 -16.42
CA GLU A 363 -10.66 -2.36 -17.30
C GLU A 363 -9.82 -1.12 -17.01
N ILE A 364 -10.47 0.00 -16.64
CA ILE A 364 -9.78 1.25 -16.30
C ILE A 364 -8.93 1.07 -15.03
N LEU A 365 -9.51 0.48 -13.98
CA LEU A 365 -8.81 0.23 -12.71
C LEU A 365 -7.67 -0.75 -12.90
N SER A 366 -7.94 -1.84 -13.63
CA SER A 366 -6.95 -2.85 -14.00
C SER A 366 -5.76 -2.24 -14.77
N THR A 367 -6.03 -1.38 -15.75
CA THR A 367 -4.99 -0.75 -16.59
C THR A 367 -4.18 0.28 -15.79
N ARG A 368 -4.85 1.08 -14.95
CA ARG A 368 -4.19 2.02 -14.05
C ARG A 368 -3.20 1.29 -13.15
N ASP A 369 -3.66 0.26 -12.44
CA ASP A 369 -2.83 -0.46 -11.47
C ASP A 369 -1.65 -1.17 -12.15
N GLN A 370 -1.87 -1.74 -13.34
CA GLN A 370 -0.76 -2.31 -14.11
C GLN A 370 0.28 -1.25 -14.50
N ASN A 371 -0.16 -0.07 -14.97
CA ASN A 371 0.72 1.01 -15.39
C ASN A 371 1.51 1.61 -14.24
N ASP A 372 0.85 1.83 -13.09
CA ASP A 372 1.47 2.40 -11.89
C ASP A 372 2.64 1.55 -11.38
N PHE A 373 2.56 0.22 -11.57
CA PHE A 373 3.61 -0.72 -11.13
C PHE A 373 4.49 -1.28 -12.25
N ALA A 374 4.24 -0.92 -13.52
CA ALA A 374 5.00 -1.43 -14.66
C ALA A 374 6.51 -1.18 -14.54
N SER A 375 6.92 -0.03 -13.98
CA SER A 375 8.33 0.30 -13.76
C SER A 375 9.02 -0.64 -12.77
N VAL A 376 8.30 -1.13 -11.76
CA VAL A 376 8.78 -2.12 -10.79
C VAL A 376 8.81 -3.50 -11.41
N PHE A 377 7.77 -3.89 -12.15
CA PHE A 377 7.71 -5.19 -12.82
C PHE A 377 8.85 -5.36 -13.83
N ARG A 378 9.16 -4.30 -14.59
CA ARG A 378 10.30 -4.25 -15.51
C ARG A 378 11.63 -4.33 -14.79
N ALA A 379 11.80 -3.58 -13.71
CA ALA A 379 13.02 -3.62 -12.90
C ALA A 379 13.29 -5.03 -12.37
N LEU A 380 12.26 -5.69 -11.84
CA LEU A 380 12.36 -7.07 -11.35
C LEU A 380 12.42 -8.11 -12.48
N ARG A 381 12.13 -7.73 -13.73
CA ARG A 381 12.03 -8.59 -14.92
C ARG A 381 10.96 -9.67 -14.81
N VAL A 382 9.80 -9.28 -14.29
CA VAL A 382 8.64 -10.15 -14.03
C VAL A 382 7.37 -9.70 -14.76
N GLU A 383 7.42 -8.61 -15.53
CA GLU A 383 6.26 -8.05 -16.24
C GLU A 383 5.55 -9.08 -17.12
N GLN A 384 6.31 -9.95 -17.80
CA GLN A 384 5.77 -11.01 -18.66
C GLN A 384 4.98 -12.10 -17.91
N CYS A 385 5.17 -12.21 -16.59
CA CYS A 385 4.49 -13.20 -15.75
C CYS A 385 3.26 -12.62 -15.06
N ILE A 386 2.99 -11.30 -15.16
CA ILE A 386 1.90 -10.63 -14.45
C ILE A 386 0.93 -10.04 -15.46
N GLU A 387 -0.31 -10.52 -15.45
CA GLU A 387 -1.37 -10.02 -16.32
C GLU A 387 -2.50 -9.42 -15.47
N TYR A 388 -2.82 -8.16 -15.73
CA TYR A 388 -3.99 -7.50 -15.18
C TYR A 388 -5.14 -7.56 -16.19
N GLY A 389 -6.35 -7.81 -15.72
CA GLY A 389 -7.53 -7.74 -16.57
C GLY A 389 -8.84 -7.76 -15.81
N THR A 390 -9.94 -7.61 -16.55
CA THR A 390 -11.26 -7.90 -15.98
C THR A 390 -11.44 -9.41 -15.81
N PHE A 391 -12.35 -9.83 -14.93
CA PHE A 391 -12.69 -11.25 -14.80
C PHE A 391 -12.99 -11.91 -16.15
N ASN A 392 -13.83 -11.27 -16.98
CA ASN A 392 -14.18 -11.77 -18.31
C ASN A 392 -12.95 -11.90 -19.21
N LYS A 393 -12.09 -10.88 -19.26
CA LYS A 393 -10.89 -10.90 -20.11
C LYS A 393 -9.92 -12.00 -19.70
N LEU A 394 -9.68 -12.15 -18.40
CA LEU A 394 -8.78 -13.17 -17.88
C LEU A 394 -9.34 -14.58 -18.07
N CYS A 395 -10.64 -14.79 -17.86
CA CYS A 395 -11.30 -16.06 -18.15
C CYS A 395 -11.27 -16.39 -19.65
N GLU A 396 -11.54 -15.42 -20.52
CA GLU A 396 -11.41 -15.59 -21.97
C GLU A 396 -10.00 -15.99 -22.38
N ASN A 397 -8.98 -15.30 -21.85
CA ASN A 397 -7.58 -15.63 -22.14
C ASN A 397 -7.22 -17.03 -21.63
N LEU A 398 -7.71 -17.42 -20.45
CA LEU A 398 -7.48 -18.76 -19.89
C LEU A 398 -8.16 -19.85 -20.73
N LEU A 399 -9.42 -19.67 -21.10
CA LEU A 399 -10.17 -20.63 -21.91
C LEU A 399 -9.58 -20.79 -23.30
N ASN A 400 -9.08 -19.69 -23.89
CA ASN A 400 -8.53 -19.68 -25.23
C ASN A 400 -7.02 -19.98 -25.30
N GLU A 401 -6.34 -20.18 -24.16
CA GLU A 401 -4.88 -20.36 -24.10
C GLU A 401 -4.36 -21.49 -24.99
N ARG A 402 -5.10 -22.61 -25.04
CA ARG A 402 -4.73 -23.77 -25.87
C ARG A 402 -5.49 -23.83 -27.19
N CYS A 403 -6.63 -23.15 -27.27
CA CYS A 403 -7.55 -23.26 -28.37
C CYS A 403 -8.53 -22.09 -28.34
N ASN A 404 -8.49 -21.21 -29.34
CA ASN A 404 -9.55 -20.22 -29.53
C ASN A 404 -10.85 -20.92 -29.93
N VAL A 405 -11.75 -21.11 -28.97
CA VAL A 405 -12.96 -21.93 -29.15
C VAL A 405 -13.84 -21.36 -30.26
N ARG A 406 -14.02 -20.03 -30.31
CA ARG A 406 -14.86 -19.36 -31.30
C ARG A 406 -14.32 -19.52 -32.71
N GLU A 407 -13.03 -19.28 -32.88
CA GLU A 407 -12.38 -19.42 -34.20
C GLU A 407 -12.38 -20.87 -34.66
N LYS A 408 -12.08 -21.84 -33.79
CA LYS A 408 -12.08 -23.25 -34.17
C LYS A 408 -13.47 -23.78 -34.50
N VAL A 409 -14.50 -23.40 -33.74
CA VAL A 409 -15.89 -23.76 -34.06
C VAL A 409 -16.31 -23.12 -35.38
N ARG A 410 -16.00 -21.83 -35.59
CA ARG A 410 -16.28 -21.16 -36.87
C ARG A 410 -15.60 -21.85 -38.03
N ASP A 411 -14.31 -22.11 -37.92
CA ASP A 411 -13.52 -22.73 -38.98
C ASP A 411 -13.98 -24.17 -39.23
N MET A 412 -14.40 -24.90 -38.19
CA MET A 412 -15.02 -26.22 -38.32
C MET A 412 -16.30 -26.16 -39.17
N ILE A 413 -17.18 -25.21 -38.90
CA ILE A 413 -18.44 -25.05 -39.64
C ILE A 413 -18.19 -24.54 -41.07
N ILE A 414 -17.35 -23.51 -41.26
CA ILE A 414 -17.01 -22.94 -42.58
C ILE A 414 -16.35 -23.97 -43.51
N ASN A 415 -15.51 -24.83 -42.94
CA ASN A 415 -14.85 -25.91 -43.70
C ASN A 415 -15.69 -27.19 -43.78
N ASN A 416 -16.93 -27.15 -43.28
CA ASN A 416 -17.86 -28.27 -43.25
C ASN A 416 -17.24 -29.54 -42.63
N LYS A 417 -16.45 -29.38 -41.57
CA LYS A 417 -15.83 -30.49 -40.80
C LYS A 417 -16.69 -30.79 -39.57
N SER A 418 -16.65 -32.02 -39.05
CA SER A 418 -17.40 -32.44 -37.85
C SER A 418 -16.53 -32.59 -36.60
N VAL A 419 -15.21 -32.45 -36.73
CA VAL A 419 -14.24 -32.65 -35.63
C VAL A 419 -13.22 -31.52 -35.63
N ILE A 420 -12.92 -31.00 -34.44
CA ILE A 420 -11.81 -30.06 -34.23
C ILE A 420 -10.51 -30.86 -34.11
N SER A 421 -9.52 -30.55 -34.95
CA SER A 421 -8.18 -31.15 -34.84
C SER A 421 -7.55 -30.82 -33.50
N VAL A 422 -7.15 -31.84 -32.75
CA VAL A 422 -6.44 -31.69 -31.47
C VAL A 422 -5.11 -30.99 -31.72
N VAL A 423 -4.86 -29.90 -31.00
CA VAL A 423 -3.54 -29.25 -30.98
C VAL A 423 -2.74 -29.92 -29.86
N GLU A 424 -1.82 -30.81 -30.21
CA GLU A 424 -0.84 -31.33 -29.25
C GLU A 424 0.09 -30.18 -28.83
N THR A 425 -0.07 -29.71 -27.59
CA THR A 425 0.85 -28.74 -26.99
C THR A 425 1.68 -29.43 -25.94
N THR A 426 2.97 -29.64 -26.25
CA THR A 426 3.99 -30.17 -25.34
C THR A 426 4.63 -29.07 -24.47
N ALA A 427 4.05 -27.86 -24.46
CA ALA A 427 4.60 -26.73 -23.74
C ALA A 427 4.52 -26.94 -22.23
N TYR A 428 5.64 -26.68 -21.55
CA TYR A 428 5.72 -26.63 -20.10
C TYR A 428 4.75 -25.56 -19.57
N LEU A 429 3.80 -25.97 -18.72
CA LEU A 429 2.82 -25.06 -18.11
C LEU A 429 3.36 -24.56 -16.79
N ARG A 430 3.58 -23.24 -16.70
CA ARG A 430 3.89 -22.60 -15.44
C ARG A 430 2.69 -22.71 -14.48
N PRO A 431 2.94 -22.83 -13.16
CA PRO A 431 1.86 -22.69 -12.18
C PRO A 431 1.20 -21.31 -12.31
N LYS A 432 -0.07 -21.22 -11.95
CA LYS A 432 -0.86 -19.99 -12.07
C LYS A 432 -1.51 -19.62 -10.74
N VAL A 433 -1.52 -18.32 -10.44
CA VAL A 433 -2.24 -17.76 -9.28
C VAL A 433 -3.17 -16.65 -9.76
N LEU A 434 -4.37 -16.60 -9.18
CA LEU A 434 -5.34 -15.54 -9.40
C LEU A 434 -5.40 -14.67 -8.13
N LEU A 435 -5.10 -13.38 -8.27
CA LEU A 435 -5.30 -12.35 -7.25
C LEU A 435 -6.54 -11.56 -7.62
N ILE A 436 -7.48 -11.46 -6.68
CA ILE A 436 -8.81 -10.91 -6.93
C ILE A 436 -9.00 -9.61 -6.15
N ASP A 437 -9.18 -8.50 -6.86
CA ASP A 437 -9.83 -7.31 -6.30
C ASP A 437 -11.35 -7.47 -6.38
N GLU A 438 -12.07 -6.83 -5.46
CA GLU A 438 -13.54 -6.78 -5.44
C GLU A 438 -14.18 -8.19 -5.50
N VAL A 439 -13.95 -8.97 -4.44
CA VAL A 439 -14.49 -10.34 -4.32
C VAL A 439 -16.03 -10.38 -4.32
N ASP A 440 -16.67 -9.30 -3.91
CA ASP A 440 -18.12 -9.12 -4.01
C ASP A 440 -18.61 -9.13 -5.46
N VAL A 441 -17.84 -8.55 -6.39
CA VAL A 441 -18.13 -8.60 -7.83
C VAL A 441 -17.96 -10.01 -8.37
N LEU A 442 -16.89 -10.72 -7.97
CA LEU A 442 -16.67 -12.11 -8.35
C LEU A 442 -17.88 -12.96 -7.95
N LEU A 443 -18.37 -12.81 -6.73
CA LEU A 443 -19.48 -13.58 -6.16
C LEU A 443 -20.86 -13.08 -6.58
N SER A 444 -20.95 -12.12 -7.50
CA SER A 444 -22.23 -11.66 -8.04
C SER A 444 -22.94 -12.72 -8.88
N ASP A 445 -24.26 -12.59 -8.99
CA ASP A 445 -25.12 -13.38 -9.86
C ASP A 445 -24.74 -13.24 -11.35
N LYS A 446 -24.19 -12.08 -11.73
CA LYS A 446 -23.69 -11.81 -13.09
C LYS A 446 -22.45 -12.61 -13.45
N PHE A 447 -21.58 -12.92 -12.49
CA PHE A 447 -20.33 -13.63 -12.75
C PHE A 447 -20.37 -15.07 -12.24
N TYR A 448 -20.37 -15.31 -10.92
CA TYR A 448 -20.34 -16.65 -10.35
C TYR A 448 -21.60 -17.46 -10.69
N GLY A 449 -22.77 -16.80 -10.75
CA GLY A 449 -24.04 -17.41 -11.15
C GLY A 449 -24.30 -17.42 -12.66
N GLY A 450 -23.41 -16.81 -13.45
CA GLY A 450 -23.59 -16.61 -14.88
C GLY A 450 -23.27 -17.86 -15.71
N THR A 451 -23.88 -17.96 -16.89
CA THR A 451 -23.48 -18.98 -17.89
C THR A 451 -22.48 -18.36 -18.87
N TYR A 452 -21.35 -19.03 -19.04
CA TYR A 452 -20.41 -18.70 -20.10
C TYR A 452 -20.93 -19.21 -21.45
N THR A 453 -21.38 -18.29 -22.31
CA THR A 453 -21.97 -18.63 -23.62
C THR A 453 -21.12 -18.05 -24.76
N PRO A 454 -20.04 -18.72 -25.17
CA PRO A 454 -19.23 -18.26 -26.30
C PRO A 454 -20.04 -18.39 -27.59
N SER A 455 -20.16 -17.29 -28.33
CA SER A 455 -20.84 -17.25 -29.62
C SER A 455 -19.89 -16.79 -30.72
N VAL A 456 -20.17 -17.19 -31.97
CA VAL A 456 -19.43 -16.75 -33.15
C VAL A 456 -20.38 -16.47 -34.30
N TYR A 457 -20.10 -15.41 -35.06
CA TYR A 457 -20.85 -15.06 -36.25
C TYR A 457 -20.32 -15.82 -37.46
N LEU A 458 -21.19 -16.57 -38.14
CA LEU A 458 -20.90 -17.19 -39.41
C LEU A 458 -21.27 -16.25 -40.55
N LYS A 459 -20.32 -15.98 -41.45
CA LYS A 459 -20.52 -15.17 -42.65
C LYS A 459 -20.16 -16.01 -43.87
N ASP A 460 -21.14 -16.26 -44.72
CA ASP A 460 -20.95 -16.93 -46.01
C ASP A 460 -21.97 -16.37 -47.03
N PRO A 461 -21.60 -16.16 -48.31
CA PRO A 461 -22.52 -15.71 -49.34
C PRO A 461 -23.78 -16.57 -49.47
N SER A 462 -23.69 -17.89 -49.30
CA SER A 462 -24.86 -18.77 -49.41
C SER A 462 -25.89 -18.52 -48.31
N ILE A 463 -25.42 -18.18 -47.10
CA ILE A 463 -26.30 -17.80 -45.98
C ILE A 463 -27.01 -16.49 -46.31
N LYS A 464 -26.30 -15.50 -46.85
CA LYS A 464 -26.92 -14.23 -47.26
C LYS A 464 -27.99 -14.46 -48.33
N THR A 465 -27.68 -15.22 -49.38
CA THR A 465 -28.65 -15.53 -50.44
C THR A 465 -29.89 -16.24 -49.90
N LEU A 466 -29.73 -17.16 -48.94
CA LEU A 466 -30.85 -17.80 -48.25
C LEU A 466 -31.68 -16.79 -47.46
N LEU A 467 -31.05 -15.93 -46.66
CA LEU A 467 -31.75 -14.89 -45.90
C LEU A 467 -32.53 -13.94 -46.82
N ASP A 468 -31.91 -13.49 -47.93
CA ASP A 468 -32.54 -12.64 -48.93
C ASP A 468 -33.75 -13.34 -49.56
N ALA A 469 -33.64 -14.63 -49.91
CA ALA A 469 -34.75 -15.40 -50.48
C ALA A 469 -35.94 -15.53 -49.50
N ILE A 470 -35.67 -15.79 -48.21
CA ILE A 470 -36.70 -15.87 -47.18
C ILE A 470 -37.36 -14.50 -46.96
N TRP A 471 -36.57 -13.43 -46.88
CA TRP A 471 -37.06 -12.07 -46.64
C TRP A 471 -37.97 -11.56 -47.76
N HIS A 472 -37.59 -11.77 -49.03
CA HIS A 472 -38.36 -11.31 -50.18
C HIS A 472 -39.61 -12.18 -50.42
N ASN A 473 -39.59 -13.43 -49.99
CA ASN A 473 -40.73 -14.34 -50.15
C ASN A 473 -41.41 -14.66 -48.81
N LYS A 474 -42.19 -13.69 -48.31
CA LYS A 474 -42.94 -13.80 -47.05
C LYS A 474 -44.05 -14.86 -47.05
N THR A 475 -44.28 -15.55 -48.18
CA THR A 475 -45.21 -16.69 -48.23
C THR A 475 -44.61 -17.98 -47.66
N LEU A 476 -43.29 -18.01 -47.46
CA LEU A 476 -42.57 -19.12 -46.83
C LEU A 476 -42.84 -19.12 -45.31
N ARG A 477 -43.79 -19.95 -44.88
CA ARG A 477 -44.30 -19.95 -43.49
C ARG A 477 -43.83 -21.10 -42.63
N ASN A 478 -43.11 -22.06 -43.20
CA ASN A 478 -42.62 -23.23 -42.48
C ASN A 478 -41.30 -23.72 -43.10
N LEU A 479 -40.56 -24.51 -42.33
CA LEU A 479 -39.25 -25.03 -42.74
C LEU A 479 -39.35 -25.78 -44.09
N ASN A 480 -40.35 -26.64 -44.28
CA ASN A 480 -40.53 -27.42 -45.52
C ASN A 480 -40.61 -26.54 -46.78
N SER A 481 -41.29 -25.39 -46.69
CA SER A 481 -41.38 -24.44 -47.80
C SER A 481 -40.04 -23.78 -48.11
N VAL A 482 -39.23 -23.49 -47.09
CA VAL A 482 -37.88 -22.92 -47.24
C VAL A 482 -36.91 -23.97 -47.79
N THR A 483 -36.97 -25.21 -47.30
CA THR A 483 -36.07 -26.30 -47.73
C THR A 483 -36.25 -26.68 -49.20
N ALA A 484 -37.42 -26.43 -49.76
CA ALA A 484 -37.71 -26.63 -51.18
C ALA A 484 -37.06 -25.59 -52.10
N THR A 485 -36.54 -24.48 -51.56
CA THR A 485 -35.92 -23.41 -52.36
C THR A 485 -34.49 -23.78 -52.77
N SER A 486 -34.09 -23.32 -53.96
CA SER A 486 -32.71 -23.48 -54.45
C SER A 486 -31.69 -22.76 -53.55
N ALA A 487 -32.07 -21.64 -52.95
CA ALA A 487 -31.23 -20.89 -52.02
C ALA A 487 -30.90 -21.72 -50.76
N TYR A 488 -31.89 -22.42 -50.19
CA TYR A 488 -31.65 -23.34 -49.08
C TYR A 488 -30.79 -24.51 -49.53
N GLN A 489 -31.12 -25.18 -50.63
CA GLN A 489 -30.38 -26.36 -51.11
C GLN A 489 -28.90 -26.05 -51.33
N ASN A 490 -28.58 -24.88 -51.90
CA ASN A 490 -27.21 -24.42 -52.10
C ASN A 490 -26.48 -24.17 -50.77
N CYS A 491 -27.17 -23.55 -49.80
CA CYS A 491 -26.61 -23.30 -48.47
C CYS A 491 -26.42 -24.61 -47.67
N ALA A 492 -27.40 -25.52 -47.71
CA ALA A 492 -27.34 -26.82 -47.08
C ALA A 492 -26.24 -27.71 -47.69
N ALA A 493 -26.01 -27.63 -49.00
CA ALA A 493 -24.89 -28.32 -49.64
C ALA A 493 -23.52 -27.78 -49.16
N ARG A 494 -23.41 -26.45 -48.97
CA ARG A 494 -22.19 -25.82 -48.44
C ARG A 494 -21.88 -26.26 -47.01
N PHE A 495 -22.91 -26.45 -46.18
CA PHE A 495 -22.82 -26.80 -44.76
C PHE A 495 -23.45 -28.17 -44.47
N SER A 496 -23.19 -29.18 -45.30
CA SER A 496 -23.90 -30.46 -45.26
C SER A 496 -23.80 -31.21 -43.93
N ASN A 497 -22.70 -31.04 -43.19
CA ASN A 497 -22.54 -31.64 -41.86
C ASN A 497 -23.23 -30.84 -40.74
N TRP A 498 -23.75 -29.65 -41.05
CA TRP A 498 -24.27 -28.66 -40.11
C TRP A 498 -25.66 -28.15 -40.49
N THR A 499 -26.39 -28.88 -41.34
CA THR A 499 -27.73 -28.50 -41.82
C THR A 499 -28.72 -28.27 -40.68
N PHE A 500 -28.62 -29.03 -39.59
CA PHE A 500 -29.47 -28.84 -38.42
C PHE A 500 -29.35 -27.42 -37.81
N LEU A 501 -28.17 -26.79 -37.87
CA LEU A 501 -27.99 -25.40 -37.39
C LEU A 501 -28.74 -24.42 -38.28
N LEU A 502 -28.74 -24.66 -39.60
CA LEU A 502 -29.51 -23.85 -40.54
C LEU A 502 -31.01 -24.02 -40.29
N ASP A 503 -31.47 -25.26 -40.08
CA ASP A 503 -32.88 -25.56 -39.85
C ASP A 503 -33.42 -24.88 -38.59
N GLU A 504 -32.70 -24.95 -37.46
CA GLU A 504 -33.10 -24.26 -36.23
C GLU A 504 -33.11 -22.73 -36.42
N ALA A 505 -32.06 -22.16 -37.01
CA ALA A 505 -32.00 -20.72 -37.27
C ALA A 505 -33.13 -20.22 -38.20
N ILE A 506 -33.52 -21.03 -39.18
CA ILE A 506 -34.64 -20.72 -40.08
C ILE A 506 -35.98 -20.76 -39.32
N LYS A 507 -36.18 -21.72 -38.40
CA LYS A 507 -37.40 -21.76 -37.58
C LYS A 507 -37.56 -20.47 -36.77
N ASP A 508 -36.49 -20.01 -36.14
CA ASP A 508 -36.49 -18.74 -35.40
C ASP A 508 -36.78 -17.55 -36.32
N MET A 509 -36.17 -17.51 -37.51
CA MET A 509 -36.41 -16.46 -38.49
C MET A 509 -37.85 -16.44 -39.00
N ILE A 510 -38.46 -17.61 -39.28
CA ILE A 510 -39.86 -17.72 -39.70
C ILE A 510 -40.77 -17.22 -38.58
N ALA A 511 -40.53 -17.63 -37.34
CA ALA A 511 -41.30 -17.16 -36.19
C ALA A 511 -41.22 -15.63 -36.05
N ALA A 512 -40.02 -15.06 -36.18
CA ALA A 512 -39.80 -13.62 -36.16
C ALA A 512 -40.56 -12.91 -37.30
N LEU A 513 -40.50 -13.43 -38.53
CA LEU A 513 -41.20 -12.88 -39.70
C LEU A 513 -42.73 -12.93 -39.57
N GLN A 514 -43.28 -13.95 -38.92
CA GLN A 514 -44.72 -14.05 -38.66
C GLN A 514 -45.19 -13.02 -37.64
N SER A 515 -44.34 -12.72 -36.65
CA SER A 515 -44.59 -11.66 -35.66
C SER A 515 -44.22 -10.26 -36.16
N PHE A 516 -43.56 -10.16 -37.32
CA PHE A 516 -43.06 -8.90 -37.85
C PHE A 516 -44.23 -8.03 -38.35
N GLN A 517 -44.61 -7.06 -37.52
CA GLN A 517 -45.39 -5.91 -37.96
C GLN A 517 -44.41 -4.89 -38.55
N SER A 518 -44.68 -4.41 -39.77
CA SER A 518 -43.88 -3.33 -40.35
C SER A 518 -43.92 -2.13 -39.40
N SER A 519 -42.84 -1.90 -38.67
CA SER A 519 -42.73 -0.73 -37.81
C SER A 519 -42.84 0.53 -38.66
N THR A 520 -43.67 1.47 -38.22
CA THR A 520 -43.90 2.81 -38.81
C THR A 520 -42.68 3.74 -38.75
N HIS A 521 -41.48 3.22 -38.50
CA HIS A 521 -40.25 4.02 -38.43
C HIS A 521 -39.57 4.04 -39.79
N ILE A 522 -39.63 5.20 -40.45
CA ILE A 522 -38.86 5.51 -41.66
C ILE A 522 -37.45 5.87 -41.18
N ILE A 523 -36.46 5.03 -41.49
CA ILE A 523 -35.06 5.38 -41.26
C ILE A 523 -34.69 6.48 -42.25
N GLN A 524 -34.41 7.67 -41.75
CA GLN A 524 -33.87 8.80 -42.50
C GLN A 524 -32.48 9.12 -41.95
N ASN A 525 -31.45 9.09 -42.81
CA ASN A 525 -30.05 9.40 -42.47
C ASN A 525 -29.46 8.53 -41.34
N ASP A 526 -29.54 7.20 -41.48
CA ASP A 526 -28.92 6.22 -40.57
C ASP A 526 -29.27 6.39 -39.07
N LYS A 527 -30.42 6.98 -38.77
CA LYS A 527 -31.02 7.00 -37.44
C LYS A 527 -32.47 6.55 -37.52
N MET A 528 -32.86 5.70 -36.55
CA MET A 528 -34.25 5.28 -36.35
C MET A 528 -35.14 6.45 -35.98
#